data_AF-A0A401Q2L7-F1
#
_entry.id   AF-A0A401Q2L7-F1
#
_cell.length_a   1.000
_cell.length_b   1.000
_cell.length_c   1.000
_cell.angle_alpha   90.00
_cell.angle_beta   90.00
_cell.angle_gamma   90.00
#
_symmetry.space_group_name_H-M   'P 1'
#
loop_
_entity.id
_entity.type
_entity.pdbx_description
1 polymer ?
#
loop_
_entity_poly.entity_id
_entity_poly.type
_entity_poly.pdbx_seq_one_letter_code
_entity_poly.pdbx_strand_id
1 'polypeptide(L)'
;MGTSLQVQPFASLASRESDPTPRLLINKEITHQGDPVMALLGLGASFDFDSEKAYRDVAYVGSCDDCCIALADLLGWKEELEGVVKKEHALIDGKTKGAQGMADPQAPEEKESEPEVERSEQAADMEKVDTPSS
;
A
#
# COMPACT_ATOMS: atom_id res chain seq x y z
N MET A 1 -4.29 -6.17 -0.32
CA MET A 1 -5.00 -4.89 -0.55
C MET A 1 -4.48 -3.86 0.45
N GLY A 2 -4.42 -2.58 0.08
CA GLY A 2 -4.13 -1.48 1.02
C GLY A 2 -2.76 -1.55 1.71
N THR A 3 -1.70 -1.90 0.98
CA THR A 3 -0.37 -2.13 1.56
C THR A 3 0.75 -1.70 0.61
N SER A 4 1.84 -1.16 1.16
CA SER A 4 3.06 -0.85 0.41
C SER A 4 4.03 -2.04 0.32
N LEU A 5 3.76 -3.17 1.01
CA LEU A 5 4.64 -4.34 1.09
C LEU A 5 6.13 -4.02 1.35
N GLN A 6 6.41 -3.01 2.18
CA GLN A 6 7.78 -2.63 2.54
C GLN A 6 8.32 -3.37 3.77
N VAL A 7 7.44 -3.89 4.63
CA VAL A 7 7.83 -4.45 5.92
C VAL A 7 7.99 -5.97 5.83
N GLN A 8 9.18 -6.46 6.17
CA GLN A 8 9.46 -7.89 6.32
C GLN A 8 9.13 -8.37 7.75
N PRO A 9 8.68 -9.64 7.93
CA PRO A 9 8.57 -10.69 6.92
C PRO A 9 7.27 -10.66 6.09
N PHE A 10 6.35 -9.72 6.37
CA PHE A 10 5.01 -9.69 5.76
C PHE A 10 5.05 -9.59 4.23
N ALA A 11 5.91 -8.73 3.70
CA ALA A 11 6.07 -8.54 2.25
C ALA A 11 6.46 -9.83 1.52
N SER A 12 7.18 -10.76 2.16
CA SER A 12 7.55 -12.04 1.54
C SER A 12 6.37 -12.98 1.28
N LEU A 13 5.23 -12.78 1.94
CA LEU A 13 4.07 -13.68 1.79
C LEU A 13 3.56 -13.73 0.36
N ALA A 14 3.57 -12.58 -0.31
CA ALA A 14 3.15 -12.46 -1.70
C ALA A 14 4.09 -13.16 -2.68
N SER A 15 5.19 -13.79 -2.25
CA SER A 15 6.05 -14.61 -3.12
C SER A 15 6.02 -16.10 -2.76
N ARG A 16 5.14 -16.50 -1.83
CA ARG A 16 5.01 -17.88 -1.36
C ARG A 16 3.91 -18.65 -2.05
N GLU A 17 3.06 -18.01 -2.85
CA GLU A 17 2.04 -18.74 -3.61
C GLU A 17 2.64 -19.43 -4.84
N SER A 18 1.93 -20.47 -5.31
CA SER A 18 2.38 -21.25 -6.46
C SER A 18 2.35 -20.45 -7.76
N ASP A 19 3.24 -20.80 -8.70
CA ASP A 19 3.33 -20.18 -10.03
C ASP A 19 2.00 -19.92 -10.74
N PRO A 20 1.05 -20.87 -10.84
CA PRO A 20 -0.19 -20.63 -11.58
C PRO A 20 -1.23 -19.75 -10.85
N THR A 21 -1.00 -19.36 -9.59
CA THR A 21 -1.98 -18.61 -8.80
C THR A 21 -2.06 -17.16 -9.26
N PRO A 22 -3.21 -16.68 -9.80
CA PRO A 22 -3.38 -15.28 -10.13
C PRO A 22 -3.36 -14.42 -8.86
N ARG A 23 -2.75 -13.23 -8.94
CA ARG A 23 -2.74 -12.25 -7.85
C ARG A 23 -3.34 -10.92 -8.32
N LEU A 24 -4.18 -10.35 -7.47
CA LEU A 24 -4.77 -9.03 -7.67
C LEU A 24 -4.29 -8.07 -6.58
N LEU A 25 -3.58 -7.01 -6.98
CA LEU A 25 -3.24 -5.89 -6.11
C LEU A 25 -4.32 -4.82 -6.23
N ILE A 26 -5.14 -4.67 -5.19
CA ILE A 26 -6.01 -3.48 -5.01
C ILE A 26 -5.29 -2.53 -4.04
N ASN A 27 -4.86 -1.38 -4.55
CA ASN A 27 -4.14 -0.39 -3.75
C ASN A 27 -4.18 1.00 -4.41
N LYS A 28 -3.88 2.06 -3.65
CA LYS A 28 -3.86 3.44 -4.18
C LYS A 28 -2.75 3.68 -5.21
N GLU A 29 -1.69 2.89 -5.14
CA GLU A 29 -0.52 2.97 -6.01
C GLU A 29 0.02 1.57 -6.27
N ILE A 30 0.78 1.41 -7.34
CA ILE A 30 1.50 0.16 -7.60
C ILE A 30 2.55 -0.03 -6.51
N THR A 31 2.52 -1.19 -5.88
CA THR A 31 3.54 -1.56 -4.91
C THR A 31 4.84 -1.91 -5.65
N HIS A 32 5.79 -0.99 -5.67
CA HIS A 32 7.09 -1.25 -6.28
C HIS A 32 7.88 -2.29 -5.49
N GLN A 33 8.54 -3.18 -6.22
CA GLN A 33 9.29 -4.32 -5.70
C GLN A 33 10.26 -3.86 -4.60
N GLY A 34 10.38 -4.67 -3.55
CA GLY A 34 11.34 -4.42 -2.47
C GLY A 34 12.77 -4.26 -2.99
N ASP A 35 13.65 -3.73 -2.14
CA ASP A 35 15.09 -3.51 -2.41
C ASP A 35 15.67 -4.57 -3.40
N PRO A 36 16.29 -4.16 -4.52
CA PRO A 36 16.87 -5.08 -5.50
C PRO A 36 17.78 -6.16 -4.90
N VAL A 37 18.48 -5.82 -3.80
CA VAL A 37 19.31 -6.77 -3.04
C VAL A 37 18.45 -7.83 -2.38
N MET A 38 17.31 -7.44 -1.81
CA MET A 38 16.35 -8.37 -1.22
C MET A 38 15.63 -9.21 -2.27
N ALA A 39 15.30 -8.64 -3.43
CA ALA A 39 14.77 -9.39 -4.57
C ALA A 39 15.75 -10.48 -5.05
N LEU A 40 17.05 -10.17 -5.12
CA LEU A 40 18.10 -11.14 -5.47
C LEU A 40 18.22 -12.28 -4.46
N LEU A 41 17.94 -12.01 -3.19
CA LEU A 41 17.91 -13.02 -2.12
C LEU A 41 16.58 -13.80 -2.06
N GLY A 42 15.63 -13.54 -2.96
CA GLY A 42 14.30 -14.16 -2.96
C GLY A 42 13.39 -13.64 -1.82
N LEU A 43 13.73 -12.50 -1.22
CA LEU A 43 13.08 -11.92 -0.05
C LEU A 43 12.32 -10.64 -0.42
N GLY A 44 11.29 -10.74 -1.24
CA GLY A 44 10.44 -9.59 -1.59
C GLY A 44 9.23 -10.02 -2.38
N ALA A 45 8.15 -9.24 -2.35
CA ALA A 45 7.01 -9.44 -3.23
C ALA A 45 7.42 -9.10 -4.67
N SER A 46 7.51 -10.11 -5.54
CA SER A 46 7.78 -9.90 -6.97
C SER A 46 6.45 -9.93 -7.70
N PHE A 47 5.90 -8.76 -8.01
CA PHE A 47 4.80 -8.64 -8.97
C PHE A 47 5.35 -8.27 -10.34
N ASP A 48 4.77 -8.85 -11.39
CA ASP A 48 5.02 -8.53 -12.78
C ASP A 48 3.72 -8.12 -13.47
N PHE A 49 3.44 -6.81 -13.49
CA PHE A 49 2.21 -6.25 -14.04
C PHE A 49 2.30 -5.93 -15.54
N ASP A 50 3.50 -5.55 -16.02
CA ASP A 50 3.65 -4.86 -17.32
C ASP A 50 4.74 -5.46 -18.22
N SER A 51 5.52 -6.46 -17.77
CA SER A 51 6.51 -7.07 -18.66
C SER A 51 5.84 -7.91 -19.75
N GLU A 52 6.56 -8.16 -20.85
CA GLU A 52 6.13 -9.08 -21.92
C GLU A 52 5.88 -10.52 -21.43
N LYS A 53 6.30 -10.85 -20.21
CA LYS A 53 6.10 -12.16 -19.57
C LYS A 53 5.00 -12.14 -18.51
N ALA A 54 4.38 -10.98 -18.25
CA ALA A 54 3.31 -10.83 -17.27
C ALA A 54 2.13 -11.73 -17.66
N TYR A 55 1.71 -12.62 -16.74
CA TYR A 55 0.66 -13.59 -17.02
C TYR A 55 -0.36 -13.80 -15.89
N ARG A 56 -0.04 -13.36 -14.67
CA ARG A 56 -0.84 -13.70 -13.47
C ARG A 56 -1.09 -12.55 -12.51
N ASP A 57 -0.40 -11.42 -12.67
CA ASP A 57 -0.52 -10.29 -11.76
C ASP A 57 -1.32 -9.18 -12.40
N VAL A 58 -2.30 -8.68 -11.66
CA VAL A 58 -3.13 -7.54 -12.08
C VAL A 58 -3.09 -6.50 -10.98
N ALA A 59 -2.90 -5.22 -11.36
CA ALA A 59 -3.04 -4.10 -10.45
C ALA A 59 -4.34 -3.34 -10.76
N TYR A 60 -5.19 -3.18 -9.76
CA TYR A 60 -6.32 -2.25 -9.79
C TYR A 60 -6.01 -1.07 -8.87
N VAL A 61 -5.60 0.04 -9.51
CA VAL A 61 -5.11 1.23 -8.82
C VAL A 61 -6.29 2.16 -8.47
N GLY A 62 -6.51 2.39 -7.18
CA GLY A 62 -7.60 3.23 -6.68
C GLY A 62 -7.85 3.09 -5.17
N SER A 63 -8.94 3.68 -4.70
CA SER A 63 -9.43 3.41 -3.33
C SER A 63 -9.77 1.94 -3.18
N CYS A 64 -9.40 1.33 -2.05
CA CYS A 64 -9.69 -0.08 -1.80
C CYS A 64 -11.21 -0.33 -1.80
N ASP A 65 -12.00 0.57 -1.22
CA ASP A 65 -13.45 0.41 -1.14
C ASP A 65 -14.09 0.46 -2.54
N ASP A 66 -13.75 1.46 -3.35
CA ASP A 66 -14.29 1.62 -4.70
C ASP A 66 -13.93 0.42 -5.60
N CYS A 67 -12.68 -0.04 -5.52
CA CYS A 67 -12.23 -1.20 -6.29
C CYS A 67 -12.91 -2.50 -5.83
N CYS A 68 -13.12 -2.68 -4.53
CA CYS A 68 -13.88 -3.81 -3.98
C CYS A 68 -15.35 -3.78 -4.43
N ILE A 69 -15.98 -2.61 -4.46
CA ILE A 69 -17.34 -2.44 -4.97
C ILE A 69 -17.40 -2.76 -6.46
N ALA A 70 -16.45 -2.27 -7.26
CA ALA A 70 -16.38 -2.56 -8.69
C ALA A 70 -16.16 -4.06 -8.96
N LEU A 71 -15.28 -4.71 -8.19
CA LEU A 71 -15.08 -6.16 -8.27
C LEU A 71 -16.34 -6.93 -7.86
N ALA A 72 -17.02 -6.50 -6.80
CA ALA A 72 -18.29 -7.10 -6.37
C ALA A 72 -19.39 -6.94 -7.43
N ASP A 73 -19.42 -5.83 -8.16
CA ASP A 73 -20.35 -5.62 -9.28
C ASP A 73 -20.14 -6.67 -10.38
N LEU A 74 -18.88 -6.90 -10.78
CA LEU A 74 -18.52 -7.92 -11.77
C LEU A 74 -18.88 -9.34 -11.32
N LEU A 75 -18.86 -9.61 -10.01
CA LEU A 75 -19.23 -10.90 -9.42
C LEU A 75 -20.74 -11.04 -9.14
N GLY A 76 -21.53 -9.96 -9.29
CA GLY A 76 -22.95 -9.93 -8.95
C GLY A 76 -23.24 -9.85 -7.44
N TRP A 77 -22.28 -9.40 -6.63
CA TRP A 77 -22.37 -9.31 -5.16
C TRP A 77 -22.57 -7.89 -4.64
N LYS A 78 -22.62 -6.88 -5.52
CA LYS A 78 -22.64 -5.47 -5.10
C LYS A 78 -23.76 -5.12 -4.15
N GLU A 79 -25.01 -5.46 -4.49
CA GLU A 79 -26.17 -5.15 -3.65
C GLU A 79 -26.08 -5.84 -2.28
N GLU A 80 -25.59 -7.09 -2.26
CA GLU A 80 -25.36 -7.83 -1.02
C GLU A 80 -24.29 -7.15 -0.16
N LEU A 81 -23.15 -6.79 -0.76
CA LEU A 81 -22.03 -6.15 -0.08
C LEU A 81 -22.43 -4.78 0.51
N GLU A 82 -23.08 -3.93 -0.28
CA GLU A 82 -23.61 -2.63 0.17
C GLU A 82 -24.64 -2.81 1.29
N GLY A 83 -25.50 -3.82 1.19
CA GLY A 83 -26.48 -4.19 2.20
C GLY A 83 -25.83 -4.56 3.54
N VAL A 84 -24.80 -5.40 3.51
CA VAL A 84 -24.02 -5.79 4.71
C VAL A 84 -23.34 -4.57 5.31
N VAL A 85 -22.62 -3.77 4.52
CA VAL A 85 -21.92 -2.57 5.00
C VAL A 85 -22.88 -1.60 5.69
N LYS A 86 -24.02 -1.28 5.06
CA LYS A 86 -25.02 -0.36 5.61
C LYS A 86 -25.60 -0.86 6.94
N LYS A 87 -25.93 -2.16 7.00
CA LYS A 87 -26.47 -2.78 8.22
C LYS A 87 -25.46 -2.73 9.37
N GLU A 88 -24.23 -3.14 9.12
CA GLU A 88 -23.20 -3.21 10.16
C GLU A 88 -22.78 -1.82 10.65
N HIS A 89 -22.64 -0.83 9.75
CA HIS A 89 -22.41 0.56 10.15
C HIS A 89 -23.54 1.11 11.05
N ALA A 90 -24.81 0.85 10.72
CA ALA A 90 -25.92 1.27 11.55
C ALA A 90 -25.89 0.63 12.96
N LEU A 91 -25.47 -0.63 13.06
CA LEU A 91 -25.31 -1.33 14.35
C LEU A 91 -24.18 -0.74 15.18
N ILE A 92 -23.05 -0.40 14.57
CA ILE A 92 -21.91 0.23 15.24
C ILE A 92 -22.30 1.62 15.73
N ASP A 93 -22.91 2.45 14.88
CA ASP A 93 -23.35 3.79 15.23
C ASP A 93 -24.38 3.79 16.36
N GLY A 94 -25.30 2.82 16.35
CA GLY A 94 -26.29 2.63 17.42
C GLY A 94 -25.64 2.30 18.77
N LYS A 95 -24.61 1.44 18.78
CA LYS A 95 -23.85 1.09 19.98
C LYS A 95 -22.99 2.25 20.48
N THR A 96 -22.34 2.98 19.59
CA THR A 96 -21.49 4.13 19.93
C THR A 96 -22.32 5.25 20.57
N LYS A 97 -23.52 5.54 20.05
CA LYS A 97 -24.45 6.50 20.67
C LYS A 97 -24.96 6.04 22.04
N GLY A 98 -25.10 4.74 22.26
CA GLY A 98 -25.43 4.18 23.58
C GLY A 98 -24.29 4.26 24.59
N ALA A 99 -23.03 4.19 24.15
CA ALA A 99 -21.84 4.31 25.00
C ALA A 99 -21.46 5.78 25.31
N GLN A 100 -21.73 6.71 24.38
CA GLN A 100 -21.48 8.14 24.55
C GLN A 100 -22.42 8.83 25.56
N GLY A 101 -23.47 8.16 26.06
CA GLY A 101 -24.29 8.63 27.16
C GLY A 101 -23.64 8.50 28.55
N MET A 102 -22.40 8.00 28.64
CA MET A 102 -21.73 7.65 29.91
C MET A 102 -20.27 8.12 30.03
N ALA A 103 -19.75 8.92 29.11
CA ALA A 103 -18.39 9.47 29.20
C ALA A 103 -18.41 10.99 29.44
N ASP A 104 -18.03 11.38 30.65
CA ASP A 104 -17.69 12.74 31.09
C ASP A 104 -16.51 13.29 30.24
N PRO A 105 -16.53 14.53 29.73
CA PRO A 105 -15.50 15.03 28.82
C PRO A 105 -14.34 15.65 29.61
N GLN A 106 -13.15 15.02 29.58
CA GLN A 106 -11.87 15.74 29.71
C GLN A 106 -10.64 14.84 29.47
N ALA A 107 -9.90 15.12 28.39
CA ALA A 107 -8.44 15.05 28.37
C ALA A 107 -7.91 16.02 27.29
N PRO A 108 -6.88 16.84 27.55
CA PRO A 108 -6.43 17.91 26.64
C PRO A 108 -5.52 17.38 25.52
N GLU A 109 -5.56 18.07 24.38
CA GLU A 109 -4.65 17.88 23.24
C GLU A 109 -3.21 18.26 23.59
N GLU A 110 -2.28 17.31 23.50
CA GLU A 110 -0.83 17.57 23.47
C GLU A 110 -0.39 17.75 22.01
N LYS A 111 -0.02 18.98 21.65
CA LYS A 111 0.67 19.30 20.39
C LYS A 111 2.16 19.00 20.56
N GLU A 112 2.66 17.97 19.89
CA GLU A 112 4.09 17.76 19.69
C GLU A 112 4.53 18.38 18.36
N SER A 113 5.47 19.31 18.45
CA SER A 113 6.13 20.03 17.36
C SER A 113 7.24 19.17 16.71
N GLU A 114 7.22 19.02 15.39
CA GLU A 114 8.30 18.38 14.62
C GLU A 114 9.57 19.25 14.59
N PRO A 115 10.79 18.68 14.73
CA PRO A 115 12.02 19.39 14.42
C PRO A 115 12.39 19.22 12.94
N GLU A 116 12.66 20.35 12.30
CA GLU A 116 13.12 20.54 10.92
C GLU A 116 14.58 20.07 10.77
N VAL A 117 14.85 19.12 9.87
CA VAL A 117 16.23 18.65 9.58
C VAL A 117 16.71 19.25 8.25
N GLU A 118 17.71 20.10 8.40
CA GLU A 118 18.46 20.85 7.40
C GLU A 118 19.15 19.94 6.37
N ARG A 119 18.86 20.16 5.08
CA ARG A 119 19.45 19.43 3.94
C ARG A 119 20.72 20.16 3.49
N SER A 120 21.90 19.59 3.79
CA SER A 120 23.16 20.08 3.25
C SER A 120 23.42 19.49 1.86
N GLU A 121 23.49 20.37 0.86
CA GLU A 121 23.94 20.05 -0.49
C GLU A 121 25.47 20.08 -0.54
N GLN A 122 26.11 19.00 -1.01
CA GLN A 122 27.49 19.04 -1.50
C GLN A 122 27.49 18.57 -2.95
N ALA A 123 27.58 19.54 -3.86
CA ALA A 123 27.81 19.34 -5.27
C ALA A 123 29.27 18.95 -5.51
N ALA A 124 29.44 17.98 -6.41
CA ALA A 124 30.70 17.43 -6.86
C ALA A 124 31.55 18.47 -7.62
N ASP A 125 32.85 18.50 -7.33
CA ASP A 125 33.88 19.01 -8.23
C ASP A 125 34.99 17.96 -8.29
N MET A 126 35.16 17.31 -9.44
CA MET A 126 36.39 16.59 -9.75
C MET A 126 36.62 16.54 -11.27
N GLU A 127 37.49 17.47 -11.69
CA GLU A 127 38.66 17.24 -12.54
C GLU A 127 38.45 17.00 -14.05
N LYS A 128 38.64 18.08 -14.81
CA LYS A 128 39.10 18.05 -16.20
C LYS A 128 40.55 17.54 -16.23
N VAL A 129 40.77 16.39 -16.85
CA VAL A 129 42.10 15.94 -17.29
C VAL A 129 42.32 16.45 -18.71
N ASP A 130 43.11 17.53 -18.82
CA ASP A 130 43.73 17.97 -20.07
C ASP A 130 44.89 17.02 -20.43
N THR A 131 44.81 16.37 -21.59
CA THR A 131 45.95 15.69 -22.23
C THR A 131 46.61 16.65 -23.22
N PRO A 132 47.93 16.94 -23.15
CA PRO A 132 48.62 17.58 -24.25
C PRO A 132 49.15 16.54 -25.24
N SER A 133 49.00 16.87 -26.51
CA SER A 133 49.55 16.18 -27.67
C SER A 133 51.00 16.60 -27.92
N SER A 134 51.79 15.65 -28.44
CA SER A 134 53.14 15.72 -29.05
C SER A 134 54.28 15.18 -28.19
#